data_AF-A0A2S8Q6U5-F1
#
_entry.id   AF-A0A2S8Q6U5-F1
#
_cell.length_a   1.000
_cell.length_b   1.000
_cell.length_c   1.000
_cell.angle_alpha   90.00
_cell.angle_beta   90.00
_cell.angle_gamma   90.00
#
_symmetry.space_group_name_H-M   'P 1'
#
loop_
_entity.id
_entity.type
_entity.pdbx_description
1 polymer ?
#
loop_
_entity_poly.entity_id
_entity_poly.type
_entity_poly.pdbx_seq_one_letter_code
_entity_poly.pdbx_strand_id
1 'polypeptide(L)'
;MKQRLKNLLKKWFPTIHPLPARRLARWEKEILAAPPDIKSEETIKHVEILDRLNDKECWVRNPQRRFRSITLIPVTLGLITSLLLTVNDFIEERKSAESNLHDWIELVKGKYGEEFYLRNDLPNYMEDARYIGNDKEISLRKYLHYRYHYYKYSNDIFLTDMAFLLLYLLIIPPFVWGVFFSLRQAPLIIDRERQIFYTWYKGKAYAARYPQVGMGEKTNIFYLKVYGLDENNNLVGRGFIPNVSSYTFAFLSSGNDKALAVAFMVKFLLNGKEAVSKVDYKRHEPLIWWSRDKRPADLEAQIPLILAELDRLGPPDEEEN
;
A
#
# COMPACT_ATOMS: atom_id res chain seq x y z
N MET A 1 28.19 -10.22 14.52
CA MET A 1 27.71 -8.82 14.55
C MET A 1 27.87 -8.29 15.98
N LYS A 2 28.82 -7.37 16.20
CA LYS A 2 29.44 -7.06 17.50
C LYS A 2 28.48 -6.32 18.46
N GLN A 3 28.50 -6.66 19.75
CA GLN A 3 27.77 -6.03 20.88
C GLN A 3 27.64 -4.50 20.77
N ARG A 4 28.69 -3.83 20.25
CA ARG A 4 28.77 -2.39 20.02
C ARG A 4 27.71 -1.84 19.07
N LEU A 5 27.40 -2.57 17.99
CA LEU A 5 26.33 -2.16 17.07
C LEU A 5 24.99 -2.24 17.79
N LYS A 6 24.68 -3.34 18.49
CA LYS A 6 23.43 -3.50 19.27
C LYS A 6 23.22 -2.38 20.30
N ASN A 7 24.27 -1.94 20.99
CA ASN A 7 24.18 -0.82 21.93
C ASN A 7 23.93 0.53 21.24
N LEU A 8 24.55 0.77 20.07
CA LEU A 8 24.27 1.93 19.23
C LEU A 8 22.82 1.91 18.71
N LEU A 9 22.31 0.74 18.30
CA LEU A 9 20.92 0.57 17.85
C LEU A 9 19.92 0.98 18.94
N LYS A 10 20.12 0.53 20.18
CA LYS A 10 19.26 0.88 21.32
C LYS A 10 19.31 2.38 21.65
N LYS A 11 20.44 3.04 21.35
CA LYS A 11 20.65 4.47 21.55
C LYS A 11 20.01 5.31 20.42
N TRP A 12 20.07 4.85 19.18
CA TRP A 12 19.48 5.53 18.01
C TRP A 12 17.96 5.33 17.93
N PHE A 13 17.48 4.17 18.37
CA PHE A 13 16.10 3.71 18.28
C PHE A 13 15.62 3.14 19.63
N PRO A 14 15.51 3.96 20.69
CA PRO A 14 14.98 3.49 21.97
C PRO A 14 13.50 3.14 21.80
N THR A 15 13.14 1.91 22.15
CA THR A 15 11.76 1.44 22.14
C THR A 15 10.90 2.27 23.10
N ILE A 16 9.87 2.91 22.53
CA ILE A 16 8.71 3.52 23.19
C ILE A 16 9.01 4.91 23.79
N HIS A 17 8.91 5.95 22.97
CA HIS A 17 8.23 7.25 23.15
C HIS A 17 8.48 8.10 21.88
N PRO A 18 7.55 8.94 21.41
CA PRO A 18 7.82 9.84 20.29
C PRO A 18 8.86 10.86 20.72
N LEU A 19 10.12 10.66 20.34
CA LEU A 19 11.15 11.67 20.52
C LEU A 19 10.98 12.73 19.42
N PRO A 20 11.16 14.03 19.72
CA PRO A 20 11.35 15.04 18.68
C PRO A 20 12.51 14.59 17.78
N ALA A 21 12.40 14.89 16.49
CA ALA A 21 13.44 14.51 15.54
C ALA A 21 14.76 15.18 15.95
N ARG A 22 15.84 14.40 16.07
CA ARG A 22 17.18 14.92 16.38
C ARG A 22 17.99 15.05 15.09
N ARG A 23 18.92 16.02 15.02
CA ARG A 23 19.82 16.16 13.87
C ARG A 23 20.53 14.85 13.56
N LEU A 24 20.45 14.41 12.30
CA LEU A 24 21.15 13.23 11.80
C LEU A 24 22.66 13.35 12.06
N ALA A 25 23.23 14.55 11.83
CA ALA A 25 24.65 14.83 12.02
C ALA A 25 25.15 14.61 13.46
N ARG A 26 24.27 14.64 14.48
CA ARG A 26 24.65 14.30 15.88
C ARG A 26 25.25 12.90 15.99
N TRP A 27 24.85 12.00 15.08
CA TRP A 27 25.23 10.60 15.07
C TRP A 27 26.36 10.29 14.09
N GLU A 28 26.87 11.27 13.37
CA GLU A 28 27.84 11.09 12.28
C GLU A 28 29.05 10.26 12.70
N LYS A 29 29.72 10.64 13.80
CA LYS A 29 30.92 9.94 14.28
C LYS A 29 30.66 8.45 14.54
N GLU A 30 29.47 8.13 15.06
CA GLU A 30 29.07 6.77 15.38
C GLU A 30 28.71 5.99 14.10
N ILE A 31 28.06 6.65 13.15
CA ILE A 31 27.70 6.10 11.83
C ILE A 31 28.94 5.80 11.00
N LEU A 32 29.91 6.73 10.95
CA LEU A 32 31.15 6.57 10.21
C LEU A 32 32.07 5.51 10.83
N ALA A 33 31.99 5.30 12.15
CA ALA A 33 32.72 4.23 12.83
C ALA A 33 32.17 2.82 12.55
N ALA A 34 30.99 2.69 11.95
CA ALA A 34 30.46 1.38 11.54
C ALA A 34 31.36 0.78 10.43
N PRO A 35 31.59 -0.54 10.40
CA PRO A 35 32.41 -1.18 9.36
C PRO A 35 31.92 -0.82 7.95
N PRO A 36 32.82 -0.64 6.98
CA PRO A 36 32.44 -0.50 5.57
C PRO A 36 31.61 -1.71 5.13
N ASP A 37 30.53 -1.44 4.39
CA ASP A 37 29.63 -2.47 3.86
C ASP A 37 29.40 -2.16 2.37
N ILE A 38 30.49 -2.29 1.60
CA ILE A 38 30.55 -1.93 0.18
C ILE A 38 29.84 -3.00 -0.63
N LYS A 39 28.81 -2.61 -1.36
CA LYS A 39 27.97 -3.52 -2.15
C LYS A 39 28.55 -3.81 -3.54
N SER A 40 28.62 -5.09 -3.86
CA SER A 40 28.82 -5.61 -5.21
C SER A 40 27.56 -5.45 -6.08
N GLU A 41 27.66 -5.76 -7.37
CA GLU A 41 26.53 -5.78 -8.30
C GLU A 41 25.39 -6.74 -7.89
N GLU A 42 25.73 -7.84 -7.24
CA GLU A 42 24.74 -8.80 -6.72
C GLU A 42 24.08 -8.26 -5.44
N THR A 43 24.87 -7.76 -4.50
CA THR A 43 24.38 -7.36 -3.18
C THR A 43 23.64 -6.02 -3.19
N ILE A 44 23.95 -5.12 -4.14
CA ILE A 44 23.27 -3.82 -4.27
C ILE A 44 21.78 -3.97 -4.62
N LYS A 45 21.42 -5.03 -5.36
CA LYS A 45 20.03 -5.35 -5.72
C LYS A 45 19.14 -5.58 -4.48
N HIS A 46 19.75 -6.06 -3.39
CA HIS A 46 19.10 -6.36 -2.11
C HIS A 46 19.06 -5.18 -1.13
N VAL A 47 19.62 -4.03 -1.49
CA VAL A 47 19.52 -2.82 -0.64
C VAL A 47 18.11 -2.24 -0.74
N GLU A 48 17.28 -2.53 0.27
CA GLU A 48 15.85 -2.22 0.24
C GLU A 48 15.55 -0.72 0.22
N ILE A 49 16.44 0.15 0.69
CA ILE A 49 16.23 1.61 0.64
C ILE A 49 16.44 2.21 -0.74
N LEU A 50 17.13 1.50 -1.64
CA LEU A 50 17.72 2.11 -2.82
C LEU A 50 16.82 2.00 -4.05
N ASP A 51 16.63 3.12 -4.75
CA ASP A 51 16.01 3.19 -6.08
C ASP A 51 17.05 3.48 -7.18
N ARG A 52 17.98 4.41 -6.94
CA ARG A 52 19.07 4.78 -7.87
C ARG A 52 20.31 5.21 -7.10
N LEU A 53 21.49 4.88 -7.61
CA LEU A 53 22.79 5.28 -7.10
C LEU A 53 23.72 5.62 -8.26
N ASN A 54 24.41 6.76 -8.15
CA ASN A 54 25.56 7.13 -8.97
C ASN A 54 26.51 8.02 -8.12
N ASP A 55 27.57 8.57 -8.72
CA ASP A 55 28.57 9.36 -7.99
C ASP A 55 28.05 10.67 -7.37
N LYS A 56 26.93 11.21 -7.90
CA LYS A 56 26.33 12.48 -7.47
C LYS A 56 25.14 12.28 -6.54
N GLU A 57 24.26 11.33 -6.88
CA GLU A 57 22.96 11.19 -6.24
C GLU A 57 22.67 9.78 -5.75
N CYS A 58 22.08 9.69 -4.56
CA CYS A 58 21.45 8.49 -4.04
C CYS A 58 19.95 8.74 -3.86
N TRP A 59 19.13 7.92 -4.51
CA TRP A 59 17.68 8.03 -4.51
C TRP A 59 17.11 6.96 -3.58
N VAL A 60 16.55 7.41 -2.47
CA VAL A 60 15.98 6.59 -1.41
C VAL A 60 14.48 6.46 -1.65
N ARG A 61 13.98 5.22 -1.75
CA ARG A 61 12.55 4.95 -1.98
C ARG A 61 11.76 4.83 -0.69
N ASN A 62 10.45 4.99 -0.83
CA ASN A 62 9.46 4.80 0.21
C ASN A 62 8.92 3.34 0.24
N PRO A 63 8.22 2.92 1.32
CA PRO A 63 7.67 1.57 1.44
C PRO A 63 6.41 1.31 0.59
N GLN A 64 5.84 2.34 -0.07
CA GLN A 64 4.57 2.22 -0.80
C GLN A 64 4.62 1.16 -1.90
N ARG A 65 5.75 1.03 -2.59
CA ARG A 65 5.92 -0.01 -3.61
C ARG A 65 5.73 -1.41 -3.03
N ARG A 66 6.31 -1.67 -1.86
CA ARG A 66 6.21 -2.96 -1.16
C ARG A 66 4.79 -3.19 -0.62
N PHE A 67 4.20 -2.18 0.02
CA PHE A 67 2.80 -2.23 0.47
C PHE A 67 1.87 -2.64 -0.67
N ARG A 68 2.05 -2.03 -1.83
CA ARG A 68 1.22 -2.32 -2.99
C ARG A 68 1.45 -3.71 -3.56
N SER A 69 2.71 -4.12 -3.73
CA SER A 69 3.03 -5.42 -4.35
C SER A 69 2.74 -6.62 -3.45
N ILE A 70 2.88 -6.46 -2.13
CA ILE A 70 2.74 -7.56 -1.17
C ILE A 70 1.35 -7.58 -0.54
N THR A 71 0.69 -6.43 -0.41
CA THR A 71 -0.62 -6.34 0.26
C THR A 71 -1.73 -6.00 -0.71
N LEU A 72 -1.71 -4.81 -1.33
CA LEU A 72 -2.86 -4.35 -2.12
C LEU A 72 -3.17 -5.27 -3.30
N ILE A 73 -2.18 -5.62 -4.12
CA ILE A 73 -2.39 -6.44 -5.31
C ILE A 73 -2.89 -7.85 -4.92
N PRO A 74 -2.19 -8.61 -4.04
CA PRO A 74 -2.65 -9.95 -3.67
C PRO A 74 -4.04 -9.96 -3.03
N VAL A 75 -4.35 -9.01 -2.14
CA VAL A 75 -5.67 -8.93 -1.50
C VAL A 75 -6.76 -8.61 -2.53
N THR A 76 -6.49 -7.68 -3.45
CA THR A 76 -7.44 -7.34 -4.52
C THR A 76 -7.71 -8.55 -5.42
N LEU A 77 -6.67 -9.29 -5.80
CA LEU A 77 -6.82 -10.52 -6.59
C LEU A 77 -7.62 -11.57 -5.82
N GLY A 78 -7.35 -11.76 -4.52
CA GLY A 78 -8.12 -12.66 -3.67
C GLY A 78 -9.60 -12.30 -3.62
N LEU A 79 -9.93 -11.02 -3.46
CA LEU A 79 -11.31 -10.53 -3.45
C LEU A 79 -12.02 -10.75 -4.79
N ILE A 80 -11.34 -10.48 -5.91
CA ILE A 80 -11.89 -10.70 -7.26
C ILE A 80 -12.10 -12.20 -7.50
N THR A 81 -11.13 -13.05 -7.16
CA THR A 81 -11.26 -14.50 -7.30
C THR A 81 -12.42 -15.02 -6.44
N SER A 82 -12.55 -14.54 -5.20
CA SER A 82 -13.67 -14.88 -4.32
C SER A 82 -15.02 -14.52 -4.94
N LEU A 83 -15.15 -13.31 -5.51
CA LEU A 83 -16.35 -12.89 -6.23
C LEU A 83 -16.65 -13.82 -7.42
N LEU A 84 -15.64 -14.15 -8.22
CA LEU A 84 -15.80 -15.03 -9.39
C LEU A 84 -16.28 -16.42 -8.97
N LEU A 85 -15.74 -16.98 -7.88
CA LEU A 85 -16.18 -18.27 -7.34
C LEU A 85 -17.63 -18.18 -6.84
N THR A 86 -17.99 -17.14 -6.07
CA THR A 86 -19.38 -16.94 -5.61
C THR A 86 -20.35 -16.84 -6.78
N VAL A 87 -19.98 -16.14 -7.86
CA VAL A 87 -20.82 -16.04 -9.07
C VAL A 87 -20.92 -17.40 -9.78
N ASN A 88 -19.82 -18.16 -9.87
CA ASN A 88 -19.84 -19.49 -10.47
C ASN A 88 -20.74 -20.44 -9.70
N ASP A 89 -20.61 -20.49 -8.37
CA ASP A 89 -21.43 -21.32 -7.49
C ASP A 89 -22.92 -20.97 -7.64
N PHE A 90 -23.25 -19.68 -7.71
CA PHE A 90 -24.63 -19.23 -7.98
C PHE A 90 -25.16 -19.72 -9.34
N ILE A 91 -24.33 -19.68 -10.39
CA ILE A 91 -24.72 -20.15 -11.73
C ILE A 91 -24.94 -21.68 -11.73
N GLU A 92 -24.07 -22.44 -11.08
CA GLU A 92 -24.19 -23.89 -10.96
C GLU A 92 -25.42 -24.29 -10.14
N GLU A 93 -25.65 -23.63 -9.01
CA GLU A 93 -26.82 -23.86 -8.17
C GLU A 93 -28.12 -23.55 -8.92
N ARG A 94 -28.13 -22.45 -9.70
CA ARG A 94 -29.28 -22.12 -10.56
C ARG A 94 -29.57 -23.21 -11.57
N LYS A 95 -28.55 -23.71 -12.29
CA LYS A 95 -28.75 -24.79 -13.28
C LYS A 95 -29.32 -26.05 -12.65
N SER A 96 -28.79 -26.45 -11.49
CA SER A 96 -29.32 -27.61 -10.76
C SER A 96 -30.75 -27.40 -10.29
N ALA A 97 -31.06 -26.21 -9.78
CA ALA A 97 -32.39 -25.85 -9.33
C ALA A 97 -33.42 -25.81 -10.48
N GLU A 98 -33.04 -25.27 -11.64
CA GLU A 98 -33.88 -25.26 -12.84
C GLU A 98 -34.20 -26.69 -13.30
N SER A 99 -33.21 -27.60 -13.31
CA SER A 99 -33.46 -29.02 -13.62
C SER A 99 -34.46 -29.65 -12.65
N ASN A 100 -34.26 -29.49 -11.34
CA ASN A 100 -35.16 -30.05 -10.33
C ASN A 100 -36.57 -29.46 -10.42
N LEU A 101 -36.69 -28.18 -10.76
CA LEU A 101 -37.97 -27.51 -10.99
C LEU A 101 -38.69 -28.06 -12.21
N HIS A 102 -37.99 -28.31 -13.32
CA HIS A 102 -38.59 -28.90 -14.51
C HIS A 102 -39.12 -30.31 -14.23
N ASP A 103 -38.35 -31.15 -13.54
CA ASP A 103 -38.80 -32.48 -13.12
C ASP A 103 -40.03 -32.40 -12.23
N TRP A 104 -40.05 -31.46 -11.27
CA TRP A 104 -41.20 -31.22 -10.40
C TRP A 104 -42.44 -30.78 -11.20
N ILE A 105 -42.27 -29.86 -12.14
CA ILE A 105 -43.35 -29.37 -13.00
C ILE A 105 -43.90 -30.49 -13.89
N GLU A 106 -43.05 -31.36 -14.44
CA GLU A 106 -43.51 -32.53 -15.22
C GLU A 106 -44.37 -33.48 -14.40
N LEU A 107 -44.00 -33.74 -13.14
CA LEU A 107 -44.82 -34.54 -12.23
C LEU A 107 -46.18 -33.87 -11.94
N VAL A 108 -46.19 -32.55 -11.74
CA VAL A 108 -47.41 -31.79 -11.51
C VAL A 108 -48.31 -31.80 -12.75
N LYS A 109 -47.75 -31.62 -13.95
CA LYS A 109 -48.48 -31.74 -15.22
C LYS A 109 -49.11 -33.12 -15.40
N GLY A 110 -48.35 -34.19 -15.13
CA GLY A 110 -48.84 -35.56 -15.24
C GLY A 110 -50.04 -35.82 -14.33
N LYS A 111 -50.12 -35.15 -13.17
CA LYS A 111 -51.21 -35.31 -12.21
C LYS A 111 -52.40 -34.37 -12.43
N TYR A 112 -52.16 -33.13 -12.85
CA TYR A 112 -53.19 -32.07 -12.88
C TYR A 112 -53.46 -31.46 -14.26
N GLY A 113 -52.77 -31.92 -15.30
CA GLY A 113 -52.90 -31.47 -16.70
C GLY A 113 -51.92 -30.36 -17.07
N GLU A 114 -51.78 -30.12 -18.38
CA GLU A 114 -50.85 -29.11 -18.95
C GLU A 114 -51.12 -27.68 -18.48
N GLU A 115 -52.38 -27.36 -18.17
CA GLU A 115 -52.82 -26.04 -17.71
C GLU A 115 -52.92 -25.93 -16.18
N PHE A 116 -52.19 -26.76 -15.43
CA PHE A 116 -52.22 -26.77 -13.97
C PHE A 116 -51.98 -25.37 -13.36
N TYR A 117 -51.14 -24.55 -13.99
CA TYR A 117 -50.78 -23.21 -13.50
C TYR A 117 -51.95 -22.20 -13.55
N LEU A 118 -53.03 -22.50 -14.28
CA LEU A 118 -54.28 -21.71 -14.29
C LEU A 118 -55.28 -22.14 -13.21
N ARG A 119 -54.99 -23.24 -12.50
CA ARG A 119 -55.90 -23.83 -11.53
C ARG A 119 -55.79 -23.17 -10.17
N ASN A 120 -56.94 -22.89 -9.57
CA ASN A 120 -57.06 -22.32 -8.23
C ASN A 120 -57.23 -23.37 -7.12
N ASP A 121 -57.39 -24.65 -7.46
CA ASP A 121 -57.62 -25.76 -6.54
C ASP A 121 -56.35 -26.55 -6.19
N LEU A 122 -55.18 -26.07 -6.59
CA LEU A 122 -53.90 -26.73 -6.28
C LEU A 122 -53.55 -26.60 -4.78
N PRO A 123 -52.95 -27.65 -4.18
CA PRO A 123 -52.46 -27.58 -2.82
C PRO A 123 -51.43 -26.46 -2.61
N ASN A 124 -51.44 -25.81 -1.43
CA ASN A 124 -50.53 -24.71 -1.09
C ASN A 124 -49.05 -25.04 -1.27
N TYR A 125 -48.64 -26.29 -1.05
CA TYR A 125 -47.25 -26.71 -1.22
C TYR A 125 -46.79 -26.76 -2.69
N MET A 126 -47.69 -26.57 -3.66
CA MET A 126 -47.40 -26.52 -5.10
C MET A 126 -47.43 -25.09 -5.66
N GLU A 127 -47.48 -24.08 -4.78
CA GLU A 127 -47.53 -22.68 -5.20
C GLU A 127 -46.28 -22.26 -5.99
N ASP A 128 -45.14 -22.86 -5.69
CA ASP A 128 -43.89 -22.71 -6.42
C ASP A 128 -43.98 -23.18 -7.88
N ALA A 129 -44.51 -24.40 -8.11
CA ALA A 129 -44.75 -24.94 -9.43
C ALA A 129 -45.76 -24.09 -10.21
N ARG A 130 -46.83 -23.62 -9.53
CA ARG A 130 -47.82 -22.72 -10.14
C ARG A 130 -47.19 -21.40 -10.56
N TYR A 131 -46.33 -20.81 -9.73
CA TYR A 131 -45.64 -19.54 -10.02
C TYR A 131 -44.68 -19.66 -11.21
N ILE A 132 -43.90 -20.75 -11.27
CA ILE A 132 -43.01 -21.00 -12.42
C ILE A 132 -43.84 -21.26 -13.68
N GLY A 133 -44.88 -22.09 -13.56
CA GLY A 133 -45.80 -22.43 -14.64
C GLY A 133 -45.24 -23.48 -15.59
N ASN A 134 -45.50 -23.30 -16.89
CA ASN A 134 -45.02 -24.19 -17.96
C ASN A 134 -43.90 -23.52 -18.79
N ASP A 135 -43.09 -22.68 -18.14
CA ASP A 135 -41.97 -22.00 -18.79
C ASP A 135 -40.90 -23.03 -19.21
N LYS A 136 -40.48 -23.00 -20.47
CA LYS A 136 -39.37 -23.82 -20.97
C LYS A 136 -38.00 -23.35 -20.47
N GLU A 137 -37.85 -22.04 -20.27
CA GLU A 137 -36.65 -21.41 -19.72
C GLU A 137 -37.05 -20.49 -18.58
N ILE A 138 -36.49 -20.71 -17.39
CA ILE A 138 -36.80 -19.90 -16.23
C ILE A 138 -35.93 -18.64 -16.27
N SER A 139 -36.56 -17.47 -16.39
CA SER A 139 -35.83 -16.19 -16.35
C SER A 139 -35.13 -15.99 -15.00
N LEU A 140 -34.00 -15.27 -14.98
CA LEU A 140 -33.28 -14.96 -13.73
C LEU A 140 -34.19 -14.32 -12.68
N ARG A 141 -35.09 -13.42 -13.08
CA ARG A 141 -36.03 -12.78 -12.15
C ARG A 141 -37.01 -13.79 -11.52
N LYS A 142 -37.56 -14.71 -12.32
CA LYS A 142 -38.42 -15.79 -11.80
C LYS A 142 -37.63 -16.71 -10.86
N TYR A 143 -36.41 -17.07 -11.23
CA TYR A 143 -35.53 -17.88 -10.40
C TYR A 143 -35.21 -17.21 -9.06
N LEU A 144 -34.84 -15.93 -9.05
CA LEU A 144 -34.56 -15.19 -7.81
C LEU A 144 -35.81 -15.08 -6.92
N HIS A 145 -36.98 -14.83 -7.51
CA HIS A 145 -38.22 -14.85 -6.75
C HIS A 145 -38.44 -16.22 -6.11
N TYR A 146 -38.25 -17.29 -6.88
CA TYR A 146 -38.40 -18.65 -6.37
C TYR A 146 -37.40 -18.99 -5.27
N ARG A 147 -36.11 -18.72 -5.48
CA ARG A 147 -35.04 -18.90 -4.49
C ARG A 147 -35.32 -18.16 -3.19
N TYR A 148 -35.80 -16.92 -3.25
CA TYR A 148 -35.97 -16.09 -2.05
C TYR A 148 -37.37 -16.18 -1.40
N HIS A 149 -38.31 -16.93 -1.99
CA HIS A 149 -39.65 -17.08 -1.40
C HIS A 149 -40.02 -18.55 -1.13
N TYR A 150 -39.56 -19.50 -1.94
CA TYR A 150 -39.98 -20.90 -1.87
C TYR A 150 -38.88 -21.87 -1.41
N TYR A 151 -37.59 -21.50 -1.45
CA TYR A 151 -36.55 -22.37 -0.88
C TYR A 151 -36.69 -22.55 0.63
N LYS A 152 -36.21 -23.70 1.10
CA LYS A 152 -35.96 -23.92 2.53
C LYS A 152 -34.89 -22.93 3.00
N TYR A 153 -35.18 -22.17 4.05
CA TYR A 153 -34.34 -21.08 4.57
C TYR A 153 -34.16 -19.89 3.60
N SER A 154 -35.17 -19.60 2.79
CA SER A 154 -35.15 -18.50 1.81
C SER A 154 -34.70 -17.14 2.36
N ASN A 155 -35.13 -16.78 3.58
CA ASN A 155 -34.70 -15.55 4.25
C ASN A 155 -33.20 -15.52 4.56
N ASP A 156 -32.64 -16.63 5.05
CA ASP A 156 -31.22 -16.71 5.39
C ASP A 156 -30.34 -16.67 4.13
N ILE A 157 -30.80 -17.34 3.07
CA ILE A 157 -30.16 -17.32 1.75
C ILE A 157 -30.17 -15.89 1.20
N PHE A 158 -31.32 -15.21 1.23
CA PHE A 158 -31.44 -13.83 0.78
C PHE A 158 -30.50 -12.89 1.54
N LEU A 159 -30.48 -12.97 2.88
CA LEU A 159 -29.60 -12.16 3.72
C LEU A 159 -28.13 -12.42 3.40
N THR A 160 -27.75 -13.69 3.22
CA THR A 160 -26.38 -14.10 2.91
C THR A 160 -25.94 -13.59 1.54
N ASP A 161 -26.73 -13.83 0.49
CA ASP A 161 -26.46 -13.39 -0.88
C ASP A 161 -26.31 -11.86 -0.93
N MET A 162 -27.22 -11.13 -0.29
CA MET A 162 -27.18 -9.66 -0.23
C MET A 162 -25.97 -9.14 0.56
N ALA A 163 -25.61 -9.79 1.66
CA ALA A 163 -24.44 -9.41 2.45
C ALA A 163 -23.14 -9.56 1.65
N PHE A 164 -22.95 -10.68 0.96
CA PHE A 164 -21.78 -10.89 0.10
C PHE A 164 -21.74 -9.93 -1.09
N LEU A 165 -22.88 -9.70 -1.75
CA LEU A 165 -22.97 -8.73 -2.84
C LEU A 165 -22.56 -7.32 -2.38
N LEU A 166 -23.11 -6.86 -1.25
CA LEU A 166 -22.76 -5.55 -0.68
C LEU A 166 -21.30 -5.49 -0.26
N LEU A 167 -20.77 -6.55 0.36
CA LEU A 167 -19.36 -6.64 0.72
C LEU A 167 -18.47 -6.45 -0.51
N TYR A 168 -18.71 -7.19 -1.59
CA TYR A 168 -17.92 -7.07 -2.81
C TYR A 168 -18.04 -5.68 -3.45
N LEU A 169 -19.26 -5.14 -3.54
CA LEU A 169 -19.51 -3.81 -4.10
C LEU A 169 -18.83 -2.69 -3.30
N LEU A 170 -18.76 -2.81 -1.98
CA LEU A 170 -18.13 -1.79 -1.12
C LEU A 170 -16.62 -1.94 -1.05
N ILE A 171 -16.09 -3.16 -1.03
CA ILE A 171 -14.68 -3.42 -0.76
C ILE A 171 -13.83 -3.45 -2.05
N ILE A 172 -14.31 -4.06 -3.14
CA ILE A 172 -13.49 -4.21 -4.35
C ILE A 172 -13.12 -2.85 -4.97
N PRO A 173 -14.04 -1.88 -5.15
CA PRO A 173 -13.68 -0.63 -5.84
C PRO A 173 -12.60 0.20 -5.13
N PRO A 174 -12.62 0.41 -3.79
CA PRO A 174 -11.52 1.07 -3.09
C PRO A 174 -10.17 0.35 -3.24
N PHE A 175 -10.18 -0.98 -3.23
CA PHE A 175 -8.95 -1.78 -3.40
C PHE A 175 -8.38 -1.66 -4.81
N VAL A 176 -9.24 -1.80 -5.83
CA VAL A 176 -8.86 -1.55 -7.23
C VAL A 176 -8.33 -0.13 -7.38
N TRP A 177 -9.03 0.86 -6.83
CA TRP A 177 -8.58 2.25 -6.86
C TRP A 177 -7.20 2.41 -6.20
N GLY A 178 -6.99 1.81 -5.03
CA GLY A 178 -5.72 1.81 -4.32
C GLY A 178 -4.59 1.15 -5.11
N VAL A 179 -4.88 0.08 -5.86
CA VAL A 179 -3.91 -0.57 -6.74
C VAL A 179 -3.50 0.35 -7.89
N PHE A 180 -4.40 1.11 -8.51
CA PHE A 180 -4.03 1.87 -9.72
C PHE A 180 -3.64 3.33 -9.46
N PHE A 181 -4.34 3.98 -8.52
CA PHE A 181 -4.34 5.44 -8.34
C PHE A 181 -3.71 5.93 -7.03
N SER A 182 -3.29 5.03 -6.13
CA SER A 182 -2.53 5.45 -4.95
C SER A 182 -1.32 6.26 -5.38
N LEU A 183 -1.12 7.45 -4.78
CA LEU A 183 -0.07 8.37 -5.22
C LEU A 183 1.31 7.81 -4.88
N ARG A 184 2.14 7.54 -5.91
CA ARG A 184 3.56 7.21 -5.72
C ARG A 184 4.27 8.46 -5.23
N GLN A 185 4.69 8.47 -3.97
CA GLN A 185 5.47 9.58 -3.46
C GLN A 185 6.84 9.63 -4.12
N ALA A 186 7.38 10.84 -4.21
CA ALA A 186 8.73 11.06 -4.68
C ALA A 186 9.74 10.30 -3.81
N PRO A 187 10.87 9.87 -4.38
CA PRO A 187 12.00 9.44 -3.58
C PRO A 187 12.59 10.61 -2.79
N LEU A 188 13.33 10.30 -1.74
CA LEU A 188 14.24 11.25 -1.11
C LEU A 188 15.58 11.17 -1.83
N ILE A 189 16.02 12.29 -2.37
CA ILE A 189 17.27 12.39 -3.12
C ILE A 189 18.32 12.99 -2.19
N ILE A 190 19.45 12.31 -2.11
CA ILE A 190 20.66 12.74 -1.42
C ILE A 190 21.61 13.23 -2.49
N ASP A 191 21.82 14.55 -2.55
CA ASP A 191 22.78 15.18 -3.46
C ASP A 191 24.09 15.40 -2.71
N ARG A 192 25.11 14.67 -3.14
CA ARG A 192 26.45 14.72 -2.55
C ARG A 192 27.16 16.04 -2.83
N GLU A 193 27.05 16.59 -4.03
CA GLU A 193 27.78 17.81 -4.39
C GLU A 193 27.25 19.00 -3.59
N ARG A 194 25.93 19.08 -3.43
CA ARG A 194 25.26 20.14 -2.67
C ARG A 194 25.20 19.87 -1.15
N GLN A 195 25.50 18.65 -0.71
CA GLN A 195 25.36 18.18 0.68
C GLN A 195 23.94 18.36 1.25
N ILE A 196 22.92 18.04 0.45
CA ILE A 196 21.50 18.23 0.81
C ILE A 196 20.68 16.95 0.63
N PHE A 197 19.57 16.92 1.35
CA PHE A 197 18.50 15.94 1.22
C PHE A 197 17.27 16.68 0.72
N TYR A 198 16.67 16.23 -0.36
CA TYR A 198 15.47 16.86 -0.89
C TYR A 198 14.46 15.85 -1.47
N THR A 199 13.19 16.23 -1.48
CA THR A 199 12.08 15.45 -2.02
C THR A 199 10.96 16.40 -2.44
N TRP A 200 9.89 15.86 -2.99
CA TRP A 200 8.68 16.62 -3.27
C TRP A 200 7.43 15.83 -2.92
N TYR A 201 6.35 16.54 -2.62
CA TYR A 201 5.06 15.93 -2.33
C TYR A 201 3.93 16.87 -2.70
N LYS A 202 2.93 16.36 -3.43
CA LYS A 202 1.79 17.15 -3.91
C LYS A 202 2.23 18.43 -4.62
N GLY A 203 3.33 18.37 -5.38
CA GLY A 203 3.86 19.52 -6.12
C GLY A 203 4.61 20.57 -5.29
N LYS A 204 4.88 20.34 -3.99
CA LYS A 204 5.72 21.21 -3.15
C LYS A 204 7.09 20.58 -2.91
N ALA A 205 8.16 21.37 -2.95
CA ALA A 205 9.52 20.92 -2.65
C ALA A 205 9.78 20.89 -1.14
N TYR A 206 10.67 19.99 -0.72
CA TYR A 206 11.20 19.95 0.62
C TYR A 206 12.69 19.66 0.56
N ALA A 207 13.50 20.39 1.32
CA ALA A 207 14.95 20.25 1.37
C ALA A 207 15.49 20.50 2.78
N ALA A 208 16.68 19.97 3.05
CA ALA A 208 17.49 20.32 4.21
C ALA A 208 18.96 20.07 3.88
N ARG A 209 19.87 20.90 4.41
CA ARG A 209 21.30 20.54 4.42
C ARG A 209 21.50 19.36 5.36
N TYR A 210 22.50 18.55 5.09
CA TYR A 210 22.80 17.37 5.91
C TYR A 210 22.84 17.62 7.44
N PRO A 211 23.45 18.71 7.95
CA PRO A 211 23.42 19.02 9.38
C PRO A 211 22.02 19.30 9.95
N GLN A 212 21.08 19.72 9.11
CA GLN A 212 19.72 20.13 9.48
C GLN A 212 18.69 19.01 9.31
N VAL A 213 19.05 17.88 8.68
CA VAL A 213 18.13 16.75 8.51
C VAL A 213 17.74 16.21 9.87
N GLY A 214 16.45 16.23 10.17
CA GLY A 214 15.92 15.59 11.37
C GLY A 214 15.84 14.07 11.19
N MET A 215 16.11 13.34 12.25
CA MET A 215 16.02 11.89 12.30
C MET A 215 15.19 11.50 13.52
N GLY A 216 14.17 10.66 13.32
CA GLY A 216 13.29 10.26 14.40
C GLY A 216 12.64 8.90 14.16
N GLU A 217 11.98 8.43 15.21
CA GLU A 217 11.19 7.22 15.19
C GLU A 217 9.87 7.44 15.92
N LYS A 218 8.77 6.97 15.33
CA LYS A 218 7.45 6.98 15.95
C LYS A 218 6.77 5.64 15.72
N THR A 219 6.36 4.94 16.77
CA THR A 219 5.65 3.65 16.67
C THR A 219 6.37 2.64 15.76
N ASN A 220 7.68 2.46 15.96
CA ASN A 220 8.57 1.62 15.14
C ASN A 220 8.85 2.12 13.70
N ILE A 221 8.31 3.29 13.33
CA ILE A 221 8.47 3.91 12.01
C ILE A 221 9.64 4.88 12.06
N PHE A 222 10.72 4.52 11.38
CA PHE A 222 11.84 5.42 11.13
C PHE A 222 11.49 6.46 10.07
N TYR A 223 11.82 7.73 10.33
CA TYR A 223 11.63 8.80 9.36
C TYR A 223 12.79 9.80 9.38
N LEU A 224 13.02 10.42 8.22
CA LEU A 224 13.88 11.58 8.05
C LEU A 224 13.01 12.81 7.85
N LYS A 225 13.35 13.92 8.49
CA LYS A 225 12.62 15.16 8.40
C LYS A 225 13.38 16.17 7.54
N VAL A 226 12.70 16.68 6.54
CA VAL A 226 13.15 17.77 5.64
C VAL A 226 12.10 18.89 5.66
N TYR A 227 12.45 20.08 5.20
CA TYR A 227 11.60 21.27 5.38
C TYR A 227 11.18 21.86 4.05
N GLY A 228 10.02 22.51 4.00
CA GLY A 228 9.52 23.23 2.84
C GLY A 228 8.87 24.54 3.28
N LEU A 229 8.36 25.30 2.33
CA LEU A 229 7.59 26.51 2.60
C LEU A 229 6.12 26.25 2.34
N ASP A 230 5.25 26.70 3.25
CA ASP A 230 3.81 26.72 3.04
C ASP A 230 3.38 27.91 2.15
N GLU A 231 2.08 28.07 1.94
CA GLU A 231 1.54 29.17 1.12
C GLU A 231 1.79 30.56 1.71
N ASN A 232 2.08 30.65 3.00
CA ASN A 232 2.39 31.88 3.71
C ASN A 232 3.91 32.09 3.89
N ASN A 233 4.74 31.30 3.21
CA ASN A 233 6.20 31.26 3.38
C ASN A 233 6.66 30.85 4.78
N ASN A 234 5.84 30.15 5.55
CA ASN A 234 6.29 29.57 6.81
C ASN A 234 7.03 28.26 6.56
N LEU A 235 8.08 28.05 7.35
CA LEU A 235 8.86 26.82 7.32
C LEU A 235 8.04 25.64 7.91
N VAL A 236 7.82 24.60 7.11
CA VAL A 236 7.06 23.41 7.50
C VAL A 236 7.87 22.14 7.36
N GLY A 237 7.87 21.30 8.39
CA GLY A 237 8.58 20.03 8.39
C GLY A 237 7.77 18.89 7.76
N ARG A 238 8.45 18.03 6.99
CA ARG A 238 7.89 16.82 6.39
C ARG A 238 8.72 15.60 6.77
N GLY A 239 8.07 14.60 7.35
CA GLY A 239 8.64 13.28 7.55
C GLY A 239 8.60 12.44 6.26
N PHE A 240 9.75 11.94 5.85
CA PHE A 240 9.94 10.95 4.81
C PHE A 240 10.25 9.59 5.45
N ILE A 241 9.52 8.54 5.07
CA ILE A 241 9.71 7.18 5.58
C ILE A 241 10.49 6.38 4.53
N PRO A 242 11.79 6.11 4.73
CA PRO A 242 12.56 5.29 3.80
C PRO A 242 12.24 3.81 3.98
N ASN A 243 12.28 3.04 2.88
CA ASN A 243 12.02 1.60 2.90
C ASN A 243 13.24 0.79 3.42
N VAL A 244 13.48 0.83 4.73
CA VAL A 244 14.68 0.24 5.35
C VAL A 244 14.74 -1.28 5.33
N SER A 245 13.60 -1.96 5.18
CA SER A 245 13.51 -3.42 5.04
C SER A 245 12.32 -3.83 4.19
N SER A 246 12.24 -5.11 3.84
CA SER A 246 11.09 -5.68 3.11
C SER A 246 9.76 -5.48 3.83
N TYR A 247 9.78 -5.31 5.16
CA TYR A 247 8.61 -5.19 6.02
C TYR A 247 8.40 -3.79 6.60
N THR A 248 9.10 -2.76 6.09
CA THR A 248 8.88 -1.37 6.53
C THR A 248 7.44 -0.95 6.36
N PHE A 249 6.76 -1.41 5.30
CA PHE A 249 5.35 -1.11 5.06
C PHE A 249 4.40 -1.62 6.17
N ALA A 250 4.82 -2.67 6.90
CA ALA A 250 4.07 -3.26 7.99
C ALA A 250 4.55 -2.77 9.36
N PHE A 251 5.45 -1.79 9.40
CA PHE A 251 6.06 -1.27 10.63
C PHE A 251 6.83 -2.34 11.42
N LEU A 252 7.45 -3.30 10.73
CA LEU A 252 8.20 -4.41 11.31
C LEU A 252 9.71 -4.33 11.03
N SER A 253 10.24 -3.15 10.74
CA SER A 253 11.67 -2.96 10.54
C SER A 253 12.44 -3.07 11.86
N SER A 254 13.53 -3.84 11.86
CA SER A 254 14.39 -3.94 13.03
C SER A 254 15.25 -2.68 13.20
N GLY A 255 15.77 -2.45 14.41
CA GLY A 255 16.77 -1.40 14.64
C GLY A 255 17.99 -1.55 13.72
N ASN A 256 18.40 -2.79 13.44
CA ASN A 256 19.55 -3.08 12.58
C ASN A 256 19.30 -2.62 11.13
N ASP A 257 18.12 -2.89 10.58
CA ASP A 257 17.75 -2.45 9.22
C ASP A 257 17.81 -0.93 9.11
N LYS A 258 17.26 -0.23 10.12
CA LYS A 258 17.26 1.23 10.20
C LYS A 258 18.69 1.79 10.26
N ALA A 259 19.54 1.21 11.09
CA ALA A 259 20.93 1.65 11.22
C ALA A 259 21.75 1.39 9.96
N LEU A 260 21.59 0.24 9.30
CA LEU A 260 22.25 -0.06 8.04
C LEU A 260 21.80 0.92 6.94
N ALA A 261 20.51 1.23 6.88
CA ALA A 261 19.98 2.24 5.98
C ALA A 261 20.60 3.63 6.22
N VAL A 262 20.62 4.09 7.48
CA VAL A 262 21.21 5.38 7.87
C VAL A 262 22.70 5.41 7.52
N ALA A 263 23.43 4.34 7.85
CA ALA A 263 24.85 4.24 7.55
C ALA A 263 25.14 4.29 6.05
N PHE A 264 24.33 3.61 5.24
CA PHE A 264 24.44 3.68 3.79
C PHE A 264 24.24 5.12 3.28
N MET A 265 23.19 5.81 3.71
CA MET A 265 22.89 7.18 3.28
C MET A 265 23.99 8.17 3.65
N VAL A 266 24.48 8.13 4.90
CA VAL A 266 25.50 9.07 5.39
C VAL A 266 26.88 8.77 4.78
N LYS A 267 27.28 7.50 4.68
CA LYS A 267 28.56 7.13 4.05
C LYS A 267 28.58 7.51 2.57
N PHE A 268 27.48 7.33 1.86
CA PHE A 268 27.35 7.79 0.48
C PHE A 268 27.57 9.30 0.39
N LEU A 269 26.86 10.07 1.21
CA LEU A 269 26.92 11.53 1.21
C LEU A 269 28.35 12.04 1.46
N LEU A 270 29.02 11.52 2.49
CA LEU A 270 30.31 12.05 2.96
C LEU A 270 31.48 11.46 2.17
N ASN A 271 31.47 10.15 1.92
CA ASN A 271 32.61 9.42 1.36
C ASN A 271 32.40 9.03 -0.11
N GLY A 272 31.23 9.29 -0.69
CA GLY A 272 30.93 8.99 -2.08
C GLY A 272 30.45 7.55 -2.32
N LYS A 273 30.17 7.25 -3.59
CA LYS A 273 29.66 5.95 -4.04
C LYS A 273 30.57 4.80 -3.62
N GLU A 274 31.88 4.93 -3.80
CA GLU A 274 32.86 3.88 -3.51
C GLU A 274 32.87 3.42 -2.04
N ALA A 275 32.35 4.23 -1.12
CA ALA A 275 32.20 3.85 0.28
C ALA A 275 31.01 2.90 0.54
N VAL A 276 30.09 2.77 -0.41
CA VAL A 276 28.84 2.02 -0.27
C VAL A 276 28.57 1.04 -1.40
N SER A 277 29.11 1.24 -2.61
CA SER A 277 28.96 0.33 -3.73
C SER A 277 30.08 0.48 -4.76
N LYS A 278 30.40 -0.64 -5.44
CA LYS A 278 31.35 -0.69 -6.55
C LYS A 278 30.74 -0.32 -7.91
N VAL A 279 29.41 -0.22 -7.99
CA VAL A 279 28.69 -0.05 -9.25
C VAL A 279 27.60 1.00 -9.11
N ASP A 280 27.27 1.63 -10.24
CA ASP A 280 26.04 2.38 -10.36
C ASP A 280 24.84 1.43 -10.31
N TYR A 281 23.72 1.92 -9.80
CA TYR A 281 22.52 1.11 -9.68
C TYR A 281 21.27 1.89 -10.06
N LYS A 282 20.37 1.23 -10.78
CA LYS A 282 19.01 1.71 -11.00
C LYS A 282 18.05 0.53 -10.87
N ARG A 283 17.11 0.63 -9.95
CA ARG A 283 16.08 -0.38 -9.74
C ARG A 283 15.07 -0.31 -10.89
N HIS A 284 14.62 -1.48 -11.34
CA HIS A 284 13.57 -1.55 -12.35
C HIS A 284 12.28 -0.87 -11.86
N GLU A 285 11.63 -0.11 -12.73
CA GLU A 285 10.38 0.57 -12.41
C GLU A 285 9.25 -0.44 -12.18
N PRO A 286 8.24 -0.12 -11.36
CA PRO A 286 7.07 -0.97 -11.23
C PRO A 286 6.24 -0.95 -12.53
N LEU A 287 5.78 -2.13 -12.97
CA LEU A 287 5.12 -2.35 -14.27
C LEU A 287 3.84 -1.53 -14.47
N ILE A 288 3.08 -1.26 -13.42
CA ILE A 288 1.79 -0.53 -13.50
C ILE A 288 1.78 0.44 -12.33
N TRP A 289 1.69 1.75 -12.54
CA TRP A 289 1.44 2.75 -11.48
C TRP A 289 1.05 4.08 -12.13
N TRP A 290 -0.25 4.41 -12.17
CA TRP A 290 -0.74 5.54 -12.97
C TRP A 290 -0.59 6.89 -12.27
N SER A 291 -0.56 6.91 -10.94
CA SER A 291 -0.40 8.15 -10.16
C SER A 291 1.01 8.28 -9.60
N ARG A 292 1.73 9.33 -10.01
CA ARG A 292 3.05 9.71 -9.46
C ARG A 292 3.02 11.15 -8.97
N ASP A 293 3.69 11.41 -7.86
CA ASP A 293 3.90 12.78 -7.39
C ASP A 293 4.62 13.58 -8.47
N LYS A 294 3.93 14.63 -8.94
CA LYS A 294 4.47 15.53 -9.96
C LYS A 294 5.66 16.27 -9.36
N ARG A 295 6.81 16.16 -10.02
CA ARG A 295 7.99 16.97 -9.70
C ARG A 295 7.62 18.45 -9.93
N PRO A 296 7.85 19.34 -8.95
CA PRO A 296 7.62 20.78 -9.13
C PRO A 296 8.46 21.32 -10.29
N ALA A 297 7.88 22.16 -11.14
CA ALA A 297 8.58 22.71 -12.32
C ALA A 297 9.72 23.67 -11.90
N ASP A 298 9.53 24.34 -10.77
CA ASP A 298 10.40 25.31 -10.13
C ASP A 298 11.23 24.70 -8.98
N LEU A 299 11.39 23.37 -8.94
CA LEU A 299 12.11 22.67 -7.86
C LEU A 299 13.50 23.26 -7.59
N GLU A 300 14.29 23.52 -8.64
CA GLU A 300 15.65 24.06 -8.50
C GLU A 300 15.65 25.50 -7.98
N ALA A 301 14.56 26.25 -8.15
CA ALA A 301 14.40 27.59 -7.59
C ALA A 301 13.87 27.55 -6.15
N GLN A 302 12.98 26.60 -5.82
CA GLN A 302 12.45 26.43 -4.46
C GLN A 302 13.51 25.98 -3.46
N ILE A 303 14.43 25.07 -3.86
CA ILE A 303 15.43 24.50 -2.95
C ILE A 303 16.29 25.60 -2.27
N PRO A 304 16.95 26.52 -3.00
CA PRO A 304 17.73 27.58 -2.37
C PRO A 304 16.93 28.47 -1.40
N LEU A 305 15.67 28.78 -1.73
CA LEU A 305 14.79 29.59 -0.88
C LEU A 305 14.47 28.88 0.44
N ILE A 306 14.11 27.59 0.36
CA ILE A 306 13.86 26.75 1.54
C ILE A 306 15.10 26.69 2.43
N LEU A 307 16.28 26.46 1.82
CA LEU A 307 17.52 26.35 2.57
C LEU A 307 17.92 27.67 3.23
N ALA A 308 17.75 28.81 2.55
CA ALA A 308 18.04 30.13 3.12
C ALA A 308 17.14 30.43 4.33
N GLU A 309 15.85 30.10 4.25
CA GLU A 309 14.93 30.31 5.35
C GLU A 309 15.19 29.35 6.52
N LEU A 310 15.54 28.10 6.23
CA LEU A 310 15.96 27.12 7.22
C LEU A 310 17.29 27.52 7.89
N ASP A 311 18.23 28.10 7.15
CA ASP A 311 19.49 28.65 7.67
C ASP A 311 19.22 29.86 8.59
N ARG A 312 18.18 30.67 8.29
CA ARG A 312 17.77 31.85 9.07
C ARG A 312 17.06 31.51 10.38
N LEU A 313 16.10 30.59 10.34
CA LEU A 313 15.22 30.26 11.46
C LEU A 313 15.70 29.07 12.29
N GLY A 314 16.53 28.21 11.69
CA GLY A 314 16.82 26.90 12.24
C GLY A 314 15.64 25.92 12.14
N PRO A 315 15.86 24.63 12.46
CA PRO A 315 14.80 23.64 12.51
C PRO A 315 13.77 23.96 13.62
N PRO A 316 12.47 24.12 13.31
CA PRO A 316 11.47 24.64 14.25
C PRO A 316 11.04 23.66 15.35
N ASP A 317 11.50 22.41 15.33
CA ASP A 317 10.99 21.32 16.18
C ASP A 317 12.05 20.71 17.12
N GLU A 318 13.10 21.46 17.43
CA GLU A 318 14.15 21.00 18.35
C GLU A 318 13.93 21.56 19.76
N GLU A 319 13.85 20.67 20.75
CA GLU A 319 14.22 21.05 22.12
C GLU A 319 15.73 21.30 22.12
N GLU A 320 16.12 22.58 22.21
CA GLU A 320 17.47 22.96 22.63
C GLU A 320 17.68 22.46 24.06
N ASN A 321 18.36 21.33 24.23
CA ASN A 321 19.05 20.94 25.47
C ASN A 321 20.15 19.91 25.21
#